data_AF-A0A352CCG7-F1
#
_entry.id   AF-A0A352CCG7-F1
#
_cell.length_a   1.000
_cell.length_b   1.000
_cell.length_c   1.000
_cell.angle_alpha   90.00
_cell.angle_beta   90.00
_cell.angle_gamma   90.00
#
_symmetry.space_group_name_H-M   'P 1'
#
loop_
_entity.id
_entity.type
_entity.pdbx_description
1 polymer ?
#
loop_
_entity_poly.entity_id
_entity_poly.type
_entity_poly.pdbx_seq_one_letter_code
_entity_poly.pdbx_strand_id
1 'polypeptide(L)'
;MGMDGSTKMNIRQMKNWPFVYKFMAPAAIGVLAIGGLTVFGAGLIGDQTRRVEQIAAVELSAAVRFAAIDSSARQINADLYRTLTSKTLDSTYPAAGEITALNERVVALKTDLEDMKERVTSDAQMTQLEAMASNLGSYGDALGFVAELIDVDASSVPGFLADFDSSFAEIAKSAEALVKDVTNSAEAEAADAAGAAAGAVTGLAIGAALAALVAALAAFLVGRGTVRSIREIAAATRRLADGDLATNPDSLARGDELKDVVSSLVVFKQNLQDNADLAARERADNERREARARAVDAMVVRFKAESSAVLEAVSAASVELEATARNLLQIAEDNERQSTSAVHSIRESASNVSNVAAASEELGASIGEIDTQAANSAKIAESAVIEAGRTDETMTKLSRSATMIGEVVDLITAIADQTNLLALNATIEAARAGDAGRGFAVVASEVKNLAQQTAKATDEIRTRINEIQSASKDSVDAIRTVTRTIEKMNEIAAGISAGVRHQGDATREIARNVSAASSSADGAAQFVAQLSDAVRSTESASRNLLDAAGDLSKRSAAMNDSVRRFLTDLAAA
;
A
#
# COMPACT_ATOMS: atom_id res chain seq x y z
N MET A 1 12.62 67.63 67.54
CA MET A 1 13.23 68.24 66.35
C MET A 1 13.08 67.23 65.22
N GLY A 2 12.30 67.41 64.16
CA GLY A 2 11.62 68.57 63.61
C GLY A 2 11.75 68.49 62.09
N MET A 3 10.61 68.47 61.38
CA MET A 3 10.43 68.65 59.92
C MET A 3 10.89 67.47 59.03
N ASP A 4 10.20 67.02 57.98
CA ASP A 4 8.96 67.38 57.28
C ASP A 4 8.62 66.12 56.44
N GLY A 5 7.42 65.56 56.35
CA GLY A 5 6.19 66.27 56.00
C GLY A 5 6.11 66.50 54.49
N SER A 6 5.87 65.43 53.72
CA SER A 6 5.35 65.46 52.34
C SER A 6 6.27 65.89 51.19
N THR A 7 6.77 64.88 50.44
CA THR A 7 7.03 65.02 48.99
C THR A 7 5.69 65.06 48.24
N LYS A 8 4.83 66.02 48.57
CA LYS A 8 3.73 66.41 47.69
C LYS A 8 4.39 67.23 46.58
N MET A 9 4.61 66.63 45.42
CA MET A 9 4.89 67.39 44.21
C MET A 9 3.82 68.50 44.12
N ASN A 10 4.28 69.72 44.32
CA ASN A 10 3.43 70.83 44.71
C ASN A 10 2.55 71.15 43.49
N ILE A 11 1.26 70.77 43.51
CA ILE A 11 0.29 71.02 42.42
C ILE A 11 0.24 72.53 42.04
N ARG A 12 0.74 73.41 42.91
CA ARG A 12 0.95 74.84 42.62
C ARG A 12 2.01 75.15 41.56
N GLN A 13 3.03 74.32 41.34
CA GLN A 13 4.04 74.55 40.28
C GLN A 13 3.55 74.17 38.88
N MET A 14 2.62 73.20 38.76
CA MET A 14 1.99 72.85 37.49
C MET A 14 1.03 73.93 36.96
N LYS A 15 0.60 74.88 37.81
CA LYS A 15 -0.31 75.95 37.38
C LYS A 15 0.32 76.87 36.32
N ASN A 16 1.64 77.01 36.28
CA ASN A 16 2.34 77.95 35.38
C ASN A 16 3.09 77.29 34.22
N TRP A 17 2.92 75.99 33.99
CA TRP A 17 3.49 75.31 32.82
C TRP A 17 2.72 75.66 31.53
N PRO A 18 3.42 75.84 30.39
CA PRO A 18 2.77 76.06 29.11
C PRO A 18 1.82 74.91 28.75
N PHE A 19 0.67 75.24 28.16
CA PHE A 19 -0.36 74.26 27.80
C PHE A 19 0.16 73.16 26.87
N VAL A 20 1.10 73.46 25.98
CA VAL A 20 1.73 72.50 25.06
C VAL A 20 2.36 71.33 25.81
N TYR A 21 3.11 71.58 26.89
CA TYR A 21 3.75 70.51 27.66
C TYR A 21 2.76 69.71 28.50
N LYS A 22 1.65 70.32 28.96
CA LYS A 22 0.58 69.62 29.69
C LYS A 22 -0.23 68.68 28.80
N PHE A 23 -0.43 69.04 27.53
CA PHE A 23 -1.19 68.24 26.57
C PHE A 23 -0.33 67.23 25.77
N MET A 24 0.97 67.48 25.63
CA MET A 24 1.91 66.53 24.99
C MET A 24 2.24 65.33 25.90
N ALA A 25 2.24 65.50 27.23
CA ALA A 25 2.64 64.44 28.15
C ALA A 25 1.76 63.16 28.07
N PRO A 26 0.41 63.22 28.00
CA PRO A 26 -0.42 62.03 27.78
C PRO A 26 -0.19 61.37 26.41
N ALA A 27 0.06 62.16 25.36
CA ALA A 27 0.30 61.64 24.01
C ALA A 27 1.66 60.91 23.92
N ALA A 28 2.71 61.45 24.55
CA ALA A 28 4.02 60.82 24.61
C ALA A 28 3.99 59.47 25.37
N ILE A 29 3.22 59.38 26.46
CA ILE A 29 3.00 58.13 27.20
C ILE A 29 2.26 57.10 26.33
N GLY A 30 1.27 57.52 25.54
CA GLY A 30 0.56 56.64 24.61
C GLY A 30 1.46 56.04 23.52
N VAL A 31 2.35 56.85 22.93
CA VAL A 31 3.29 56.37 21.91
C VAL A 31 4.29 55.36 22.48
N LEU A 32 4.82 55.63 23.67
CA LEU A 32 5.73 54.69 24.37
C LEU A 32 5.03 53.37 24.72
N ALA A 33 3.76 53.41 25.13
CA ALA A 33 2.97 52.21 25.42
C ALA A 33 2.70 51.36 24.16
N ILE A 34 2.38 52.01 23.03
CA ILE A 34 2.21 51.31 21.74
C ILE A 34 3.54 50.68 21.30
N GLY A 35 4.65 51.42 21.38
CA GLY A 35 5.98 50.88 21.05
C GLY A 35 6.35 49.65 21.90
N GLY A 36 6.07 49.68 23.21
CA GLY A 36 6.27 48.54 24.10
C GLY A 36 5.43 47.32 23.74
N LEU A 37 4.15 47.53 23.39
CA LEU A 37 3.25 46.46 22.93
C LEU A 37 3.73 45.83 21.62
N THR A 38 4.24 46.62 20.67
CA THR A 38 4.77 46.11 19.40
C THR A 38 6.01 45.24 19.59
N VAL A 39 6.95 45.67 20.44
CA VAL A 39 8.16 44.88 20.76
C VAL A 39 7.80 43.59 21.50
N PHE A 40 6.89 43.66 22.46
CA PHE A 40 6.40 42.49 23.19
C PHE A 40 5.67 41.50 22.27
N GLY A 41 4.81 42.00 21.37
CA GLY A 41 4.12 41.18 20.36
C GLY A 41 5.07 40.50 19.39
N ALA A 42 6.10 41.20 18.91
CA ALA A 42 7.12 40.62 18.03
C ALA A 42 7.91 39.48 18.71
N GLY A 43 8.22 39.62 20.00
CA GLY A 43 8.87 38.55 20.78
C GLY A 43 8.01 37.30 20.92
N LEU A 44 6.71 37.47 21.19
CA LEU A 44 5.76 36.36 21.28
C LEU A 44 5.59 35.61 19.96
N ILE A 45 5.49 36.33 18.84
CA ILE A 45 5.42 35.72 17.50
C ILE A 45 6.71 34.95 17.19
N GLY A 46 7.88 35.51 17.53
CA GLY A 46 9.16 34.84 17.32
C GLY A 46 9.34 33.53 18.11
N ASP A 47 8.83 33.47 19.34
CA ASP A 47 8.81 32.22 20.12
C ASP A 47 7.79 31.22 19.58
N GLN A 48 6.64 31.69 19.09
CA GLN A 48 5.64 30.83 18.48
C GLN A 48 6.14 30.21 17.18
N THR A 49 6.79 30.98 16.31
CA THR A 49 7.38 30.47 15.06
C THR A 49 8.43 29.39 15.34
N ARG A 50 9.29 29.58 16.35
CA ARG A 50 10.29 28.57 16.73
C ARG A 50 9.68 27.27 17.23
N ARG A 51 8.59 27.33 18.00
CA ARG A 51 7.85 26.13 18.46
C ARG A 51 7.19 25.39 17.30
N VAL A 52 6.59 26.13 16.35
CA VAL A 52 5.98 25.52 15.16
C VAL A 52 7.05 24.88 14.26
N GLU A 53 8.20 25.53 14.09
CA GLU A 53 9.34 24.95 13.37
C GLU A 53 9.86 23.68 14.05
N GLN A 54 9.95 23.65 15.39
CA GLN A 54 10.38 22.47 16.14
C GLN A 54 9.42 21.28 15.96
N ILE A 55 8.10 21.51 16.09
CA ILE A 55 7.07 20.47 15.88
C ILE A 55 7.10 19.93 14.45
N ALA A 56 7.20 20.82 13.45
CA ALA A 56 7.14 20.44 12.05
C ALA A 56 8.44 19.77 11.55
N ALA A 57 9.61 20.26 11.97
CA ALA A 57 10.90 19.81 11.44
C ALA A 57 11.49 18.61 12.20
N VAL A 58 11.17 18.44 13.48
CA VAL A 58 11.77 17.39 14.33
C VAL A 58 10.77 16.27 14.59
N GLU A 59 9.68 16.54 15.29
CA GLU A 59 8.74 15.52 15.77
C GLU A 59 7.95 14.87 14.62
N LEU A 60 7.33 15.67 13.73
CA LEU A 60 6.57 15.12 12.60
C LEU A 60 7.48 14.40 11.58
N SER A 61 8.69 14.92 11.37
CA SER A 61 9.67 14.29 10.48
C SER A 61 10.16 12.95 11.05
N ALA A 62 10.38 12.86 12.37
CA ALA A 62 10.75 11.62 13.04
C ALA A 62 9.62 10.58 12.95
N ALA A 63 8.36 10.96 13.18
CA ALA A 63 7.21 10.07 13.04
C ALA A 63 7.09 9.47 11.63
N VAL A 64 7.25 10.30 10.59
CA VAL A 64 7.22 9.84 9.19
C VAL A 64 8.37 8.88 8.88
N ARG A 65 9.58 9.14 9.40
CA ARG A 65 10.72 8.25 9.23
C ARG A 65 10.53 6.92 9.95
N PHE A 66 10.04 6.92 11.19
CA PHE A 66 9.72 5.66 11.89
C PHE A 66 8.65 4.85 11.17
N ALA A 67 7.62 5.51 10.62
CA ALA A 67 6.61 4.84 9.81
C ALA A 67 7.19 4.26 8.51
N ALA A 68 8.15 4.95 7.88
CA ALA A 68 8.85 4.44 6.71
C ALA A 68 9.73 3.21 7.04
N ILE A 69 10.37 3.19 8.21
CA ILE A 69 11.15 2.05 8.70
C ILE A 69 10.24 0.86 9.01
N ASP A 70 9.10 1.06 9.69
CA ASP A 70 8.09 0.01 9.92
C ASP A 70 7.59 -0.59 8.60
N SER A 71 7.22 0.27 7.64
CA SER A 71 6.78 -0.14 6.31
C SER A 71 7.84 -0.97 5.58
N SER A 72 9.10 -0.53 5.64
CA SER A 72 10.22 -1.23 5.01
C SER A 72 10.49 -2.59 5.66
N ALA A 73 10.41 -2.68 6.99
CA ALA A 73 10.55 -3.94 7.71
C ALA A 73 9.41 -4.92 7.33
N ARG A 74 8.16 -4.45 7.23
CA ARG A 74 7.02 -5.25 6.76
C ARG A 74 7.24 -5.76 5.35
N GLN A 75 7.75 -4.93 4.46
CA GLN A 75 8.03 -5.31 3.08
C GLN A 75 9.15 -6.37 3.01
N ILE A 76 10.23 -6.20 3.77
CA ILE A 76 11.31 -7.20 3.85
C ILE A 76 10.76 -8.55 4.34
N ASN A 77 9.90 -8.55 5.36
CA ASN A 77 9.30 -9.78 5.86
C ASN A 77 8.37 -10.44 4.82
N ALA A 78 7.53 -9.66 4.14
CA ALA A 78 6.69 -10.18 3.05
C ALA A 78 7.52 -10.76 1.89
N ASP A 79 8.61 -10.09 1.50
CA ASP A 79 9.52 -10.53 0.44
C ASP A 79 10.30 -11.80 0.85
N LEU A 80 10.64 -11.94 2.14
CA LEU A 80 11.23 -13.18 2.69
C LEU A 80 10.27 -14.35 2.48
N TYR A 81 9.03 -14.23 2.96
CA TYR A 81 8.02 -15.28 2.82
C TYR A 81 7.73 -15.63 1.35
N ARG A 82 7.73 -14.63 0.46
CA ARG A 82 7.59 -14.84 -0.98
C ARG A 82 8.76 -15.61 -1.57
N THR A 83 9.98 -15.28 -1.17
CA THR A 83 11.22 -15.96 -1.59
C THR A 83 11.24 -17.41 -1.13
N LEU A 84 10.89 -17.66 0.14
CA LEU A 84 10.82 -19.00 0.71
C LEU A 84 9.74 -19.86 0.03
N THR A 85 8.56 -19.26 -0.23
CA THR A 85 7.47 -19.95 -0.95
C THR A 85 7.89 -20.29 -2.37
N SER A 86 8.54 -19.35 -3.08
CA SER A 86 9.04 -19.57 -4.44
C SER A 86 10.07 -20.70 -4.49
N LYS A 87 11.01 -20.74 -3.54
CA LYS A 87 11.99 -21.83 -3.42
C LYS A 87 11.36 -23.20 -3.14
N THR A 88 10.28 -23.21 -2.35
CA THR A 88 9.56 -24.43 -2.02
C THR A 88 8.80 -24.98 -3.23
N LEU A 89 8.25 -24.09 -4.07
CA LEU A 89 7.54 -24.43 -5.30
C LEU A 89 8.50 -24.81 -6.44
N ASP A 90 9.67 -24.15 -6.51
CA ASP A 90 10.70 -24.39 -7.50
C ASP A 90 12.08 -24.47 -6.84
N SER A 91 12.61 -25.70 -6.76
CA SER A 91 13.94 -25.97 -6.19
C SER A 91 15.09 -25.25 -6.88
N THR A 92 14.91 -24.81 -8.14
CA THR A 92 15.93 -24.10 -8.92
C THR A 92 15.91 -22.59 -8.71
N TYR A 93 14.92 -22.06 -7.98
CA TYR A 93 14.79 -20.64 -7.67
C TYR A 93 16.01 -20.13 -6.85
N PRO A 94 16.62 -18.99 -7.20
CA PRO A 94 17.86 -18.50 -6.59
C PRO A 94 17.60 -17.77 -5.25
N ALA A 95 17.02 -18.47 -4.29
CA ALA A 95 16.58 -17.89 -3.02
C ALA A 95 17.73 -17.31 -2.18
N ALA A 96 18.91 -17.91 -2.17
CA ALA A 96 20.05 -17.40 -1.39
C ALA A 96 20.44 -15.97 -1.80
N GLY A 97 20.42 -15.67 -3.10
CA GLY A 97 20.73 -14.33 -3.62
C GLY A 97 19.68 -13.29 -3.21
N GLU A 98 18.40 -13.64 -3.31
CA GLU A 98 17.29 -12.78 -2.89
C GLU A 98 17.32 -12.51 -1.38
N ILE A 99 17.56 -13.54 -0.56
CA ILE A 99 17.68 -13.39 0.91
C ILE A 99 18.90 -12.53 1.29
N THR A 100 20.01 -12.64 0.55
CA THR A 100 21.18 -11.77 0.73
C THR A 100 20.83 -10.30 0.46
N ALA A 101 20.09 -10.02 -0.63
CA ALA A 101 19.63 -8.67 -0.94
C ALA A 101 18.64 -8.12 0.11
N LEU A 102 17.79 -8.99 0.69
CA LEU A 102 16.94 -8.62 1.83
C LEU A 102 17.77 -8.26 3.06
N ASN A 103 18.86 -8.98 3.33
CA ASN A 103 19.74 -8.67 4.45
C ASN A 103 20.45 -7.32 4.26
N GLU A 104 20.87 -6.97 3.04
CA GLU A 104 21.41 -5.62 2.75
C GLU A 104 20.42 -4.50 3.06
N ARG A 105 19.12 -4.72 2.80
CA ARG A 105 18.05 -3.77 3.16
C ARG A 105 17.86 -3.66 4.68
N VAL A 106 18.01 -4.76 5.42
CA VAL A 106 18.00 -4.75 6.89
C VAL A 106 19.16 -3.93 7.44
N VAL A 107 20.36 -4.06 6.86
CA VAL A 107 21.53 -3.24 7.25
C VAL A 107 21.30 -1.76 6.97
N ALA A 108 20.70 -1.42 5.82
CA ALA A 108 20.32 -0.04 5.51
C ALA A 108 19.31 0.52 6.54
N LEU A 109 18.27 -0.24 6.89
CA LEU A 109 17.30 0.16 7.91
C LEU A 109 17.93 0.36 9.28
N LYS A 110 18.89 -0.49 9.66
CA LYS A 110 19.63 -0.32 10.92
C LYS A 110 20.41 0.99 10.92
N THR A 111 21.01 1.36 9.79
CA THR A 111 21.74 2.62 9.62
C THR A 111 20.78 3.81 9.73
N ASP A 112 19.63 3.74 9.08
CA ASP A 112 18.58 4.76 9.20
C ASP A 112 18.10 4.92 10.66
N LEU A 113 18.00 3.81 11.40
CA LEU A 113 17.61 3.82 12.80
C LEU A 113 18.70 4.43 13.70
N GLU A 114 19.98 4.22 13.39
CA GLU A 114 21.11 4.86 14.09
C GLU A 114 21.12 6.38 13.89
N ASP A 115 20.86 6.84 12.67
CA ASP A 115 20.71 8.27 12.34
C ASP A 115 19.53 8.95 13.06
N MET A 116 18.59 8.15 13.59
CA MET A 116 17.46 8.63 14.37
C MET A 116 17.75 8.79 15.86
N LYS A 117 18.87 8.24 16.38
CA LYS A 117 19.25 8.40 17.80
C LYS A 117 19.36 9.86 18.22
N GLU A 118 19.89 10.72 17.35
CA GLU A 118 20.05 12.15 17.63
C GLU A 118 18.74 12.95 17.58
N ARG A 119 17.66 12.35 17.07
CA ARG A 119 16.35 12.99 16.89
C ARG A 119 15.32 12.60 17.95
N VAL A 120 15.63 11.57 18.72
CA VAL A 120 14.79 11.09 19.81
C VAL A 120 15.08 11.90 21.07
N THR A 121 14.03 12.40 21.72
CA THR A 121 14.14 13.33 22.85
C THR A 121 13.83 12.67 24.19
N SER A 122 13.12 11.53 24.21
CA SER A 122 12.70 10.84 25.44
C SER A 122 13.46 9.53 25.70
N ASP A 123 13.71 9.23 26.98
CA ASP A 123 14.34 7.96 27.41
C ASP A 123 13.52 6.74 26.97
N ALA A 124 12.19 6.87 26.92
CA ALA A 124 11.28 5.82 26.47
C ALA A 124 11.43 5.53 24.98
N GLN A 125 11.50 6.58 24.16
CA GLN A 125 11.76 6.47 22.73
C GLN A 125 13.15 5.88 22.47
N MET A 126 14.17 6.30 23.23
CA MET A 126 15.53 5.77 23.08
C MET A 126 15.57 4.27 23.38
N THR A 127 14.90 3.85 24.45
CA THR A 127 14.77 2.43 24.81
C THR A 127 14.08 1.62 23.72
N GLN A 128 13.00 2.14 23.14
CA GLN A 128 12.28 1.47 22.04
C GLN A 128 13.12 1.41 20.76
N LEU A 129 13.88 2.46 20.48
CA LEU A 129 14.77 2.54 19.33
C LEU A 129 15.92 1.55 19.45
N GLU A 130 16.53 1.42 20.63
CA GLU A 130 17.56 0.41 20.88
C GLU A 130 17.01 -1.02 20.81
N ALA A 131 15.81 -1.26 21.35
CA ALA A 131 15.13 -2.55 21.22
C ALA A 131 14.85 -2.89 19.75
N MET A 132 14.39 -1.93 18.96
CA MET A 132 14.16 -2.11 17.53
C MET A 132 15.46 -2.38 16.77
N ALA A 133 16.54 -1.63 17.06
CA ALA A 133 17.87 -1.85 16.48
C ALA A 133 18.40 -3.25 16.77
N SER A 134 18.24 -3.71 18.02
CA SER A 134 18.66 -5.03 18.46
C SER A 134 17.90 -6.13 17.71
N ASN A 135 16.57 -6.03 17.62
CA ASN A 135 15.76 -7.03 16.93
C ASN A 135 15.98 -7.01 15.41
N LEU A 136 16.20 -5.84 14.78
CA LEU A 136 16.62 -5.76 13.37
C LEU A 136 17.97 -6.46 13.14
N GLY A 137 18.91 -6.33 14.09
CA GLY A 137 20.18 -7.05 14.06
C GLY A 137 19.97 -8.57 14.07
N SER A 138 19.21 -9.09 15.04
CA SER A 138 18.88 -10.51 15.13
C SER A 138 18.13 -11.03 13.90
N TYR A 139 17.22 -10.23 13.34
CA TYR A 139 16.51 -10.56 12.11
C TYR A 139 17.46 -10.65 10.91
N GLY A 140 18.43 -9.73 10.78
CA GLY A 140 19.45 -9.75 9.73
C GLY A 140 20.42 -10.94 9.87
N ASP A 141 20.87 -11.24 11.09
CA ASP A 141 21.72 -12.40 11.36
C ASP A 141 21.00 -13.71 10.95
N ALA A 142 19.71 -13.81 11.25
CA ALA A 142 18.87 -14.94 10.84
C ALA A 142 18.72 -15.02 9.30
N LEU A 143 18.52 -13.89 8.61
CA LEU A 143 18.50 -13.86 7.14
C LEU A 143 19.82 -14.38 6.55
N GLY A 144 20.96 -13.96 7.10
CA GLY A 144 22.29 -14.42 6.68
C GLY A 144 22.43 -15.94 6.81
N PHE A 145 22.02 -16.50 7.95
CA PHE A 145 22.04 -17.93 8.17
C PHE A 145 21.12 -18.71 7.20
N VAL A 146 19.89 -18.21 6.95
CA VAL A 146 18.99 -18.84 5.99
C VAL A 146 19.52 -18.74 4.56
N ALA A 147 20.17 -17.64 4.17
CA ALA A 147 20.79 -17.52 2.85
C ALA A 147 21.86 -18.60 2.60
N GLU A 148 22.65 -18.96 3.62
CA GLU A 148 23.64 -20.03 3.53
C GLU A 148 22.99 -21.43 3.52
N LEU A 149 21.87 -21.61 4.23
CA LEU A 149 21.21 -22.91 4.41
C LEU A 149 20.22 -23.27 3.29
N ILE A 150 19.50 -22.29 2.73
CA ILE A 150 18.32 -22.50 1.87
C ILE A 150 18.62 -23.30 0.59
N ASP A 151 19.82 -23.18 0.05
CA ASP A 151 20.25 -23.92 -1.15
C ASP A 151 20.87 -25.29 -0.82
N VAL A 152 21.23 -25.54 0.45
CA VAL A 152 21.80 -26.80 0.93
C VAL A 152 20.71 -27.72 1.48
N ASP A 153 19.81 -27.17 2.30
CA ASP A 153 18.69 -27.90 2.93
C ASP A 153 17.51 -26.96 3.21
N ALA A 154 16.70 -26.73 2.17
CA ALA A 154 15.48 -25.93 2.27
C ALA A 154 14.44 -26.53 3.26
N SER A 155 14.51 -27.83 3.55
CA SER A 155 13.52 -28.51 4.41
C SER A 155 13.69 -28.18 5.89
N SER A 156 14.88 -27.72 6.28
CA SER A 156 15.20 -27.29 7.64
C SER A 156 14.82 -25.82 7.92
N VAL A 157 14.64 -25.00 6.88
CA VAL A 157 14.34 -23.56 6.99
C VAL A 157 13.03 -23.26 7.73
N PRO A 158 11.92 -24.02 7.58
CA PRO A 158 10.71 -23.80 8.35
C PRO A 158 10.91 -23.82 9.88
N GLY A 159 11.91 -24.56 10.38
CA GLY A 159 12.25 -24.60 11.81
C GLY A 159 12.74 -23.27 12.38
N PHE A 160 13.21 -22.36 11.51
CA PHE A 160 13.72 -21.03 11.89
C PHE A 160 12.68 -19.92 11.71
N LEU A 161 11.53 -20.19 11.08
CA LEU A 161 10.47 -19.19 10.84
C LEU A 161 9.92 -18.60 12.14
N ALA A 162 9.87 -19.40 13.22
CA ALA A 162 9.42 -18.91 14.53
C ALA A 162 10.30 -17.78 15.09
N ASP A 163 11.62 -17.83 14.83
CA ASP A 163 12.57 -16.81 15.27
C ASP A 163 12.44 -15.53 14.43
N PHE A 164 12.15 -15.65 13.12
CA PHE A 164 11.81 -14.52 12.26
C PHE A 164 10.52 -13.85 12.69
N ASP A 165 9.47 -14.63 12.93
CA ASP A 165 8.17 -14.12 13.38
C ASP A 165 8.28 -13.41 14.72
N SER A 166 9.04 -13.98 15.67
CA SER A 166 9.27 -13.37 16.97
C SER A 166 10.05 -12.06 16.86
N SER A 167 11.16 -12.06 16.09
CA SER A 167 11.99 -10.86 15.92
C SER A 167 11.22 -9.77 15.18
N PHE A 168 10.47 -10.14 14.14
CA PHE A 168 9.62 -9.21 13.38
C PHE A 168 8.48 -8.64 14.22
N ALA A 169 7.83 -9.45 15.05
CA ALA A 169 6.77 -8.99 15.95
C ALA A 169 7.28 -7.93 16.93
N GLU A 170 8.48 -8.11 17.51
CA GLU A 170 9.09 -7.11 18.39
C GLU A 170 9.58 -5.86 17.63
N ILE A 171 10.05 -5.99 16.38
CA ILE A 171 10.35 -4.85 15.50
C ILE A 171 9.06 -4.04 15.26
N ALA A 172 7.99 -4.68 14.79
CA ALA A 172 6.73 -4.01 14.47
C ALA A 172 6.10 -3.34 15.70
N LYS A 173 6.16 -4.00 16.86
CA LYS A 173 5.68 -3.46 18.14
C LYS A 173 6.50 -2.26 18.60
N SER A 174 7.82 -2.30 18.47
CA SER A 174 8.69 -1.18 18.82
C SER A 174 8.47 0.00 17.88
N ALA A 175 8.30 -0.26 16.58
CA ALA A 175 8.04 0.76 15.57
C ALA A 175 6.67 1.43 15.78
N GLU A 176 5.62 0.65 16.04
CA GLU A 176 4.28 1.16 16.37
C GLU A 176 4.32 2.02 17.64
N ALA A 177 5.03 1.57 18.67
CA ALA A 177 5.20 2.31 19.92
C ALA A 177 5.94 3.64 19.70
N LEU A 178 7.01 3.64 18.89
CA LEU A 178 7.77 4.84 18.52
C LEU A 178 6.90 5.84 17.74
N VAL A 179 6.21 5.38 16.69
CA VAL A 179 5.32 6.24 15.88
C VAL A 179 4.24 6.85 16.77
N LYS A 180 3.63 6.05 17.65
CA LYS A 180 2.60 6.51 18.58
C LYS A 180 3.14 7.51 19.60
N ASP A 181 4.29 7.25 20.20
CA ASP A 181 4.86 8.11 21.23
C ASP A 181 5.32 9.46 20.66
N VAL A 182 5.96 9.45 19.49
CA VAL A 182 6.36 10.68 18.77
C VAL A 182 5.13 11.47 18.31
N THR A 183 4.10 10.80 17.80
CA THR A 183 2.85 11.48 17.40
C THR A 183 2.14 12.11 18.60
N ASN A 184 2.04 11.39 19.73
CA ASN A 184 1.44 11.93 20.96
C ASN A 184 2.25 13.11 21.52
N SER A 185 3.59 13.03 21.45
CA SER A 185 4.48 14.12 21.87
C SER A 185 4.28 15.35 20.98
N ALA A 186 4.21 15.16 19.66
CA ALA A 186 3.89 16.23 18.71
C ALA A 186 2.51 16.86 18.96
N GLU A 187 1.49 16.05 19.25
CA GLU A 187 0.14 16.53 19.56
C GLU A 187 0.09 17.31 20.89
N ALA A 188 0.77 16.82 21.93
CA ALA A 188 0.87 17.50 23.21
C ALA A 188 1.58 18.85 23.07
N GLU A 189 2.69 18.89 22.33
CA GLU A 189 3.46 20.12 22.12
C GLU A 189 2.72 21.11 21.21
N ALA A 190 1.94 20.62 20.23
CA ALA A 190 1.03 21.44 19.43
C ALA A 190 -0.12 22.01 20.26
N ALA A 191 -0.69 21.24 21.19
CA ALA A 191 -1.71 21.71 22.12
C ALA A 191 -1.17 22.78 23.07
N ASP A 192 0.05 22.58 23.59
CA ASP A 192 0.75 23.57 24.42
C ASP A 192 1.09 24.85 23.64
N ALA A 193 1.50 24.73 22.38
CA ALA A 193 1.75 25.87 21.50
C ALA A 193 0.45 26.64 21.20
N ALA A 194 -0.67 25.95 20.97
CA ALA A 194 -1.98 26.57 20.78
C ALA A 194 -2.49 27.26 22.06
N GLY A 195 -2.29 26.64 23.23
CA GLY A 195 -2.60 27.22 24.53
C GLY A 195 -1.77 28.48 24.83
N ALA A 196 -0.47 28.44 24.54
CA ALA A 196 0.42 29.59 24.65
C ALA A 196 0.01 30.74 23.71
N ALA A 197 -0.42 30.43 22.48
CA ALA A 197 -0.93 31.43 21.53
C ALA A 197 -2.23 32.11 22.04
N ALA A 198 -3.16 31.34 22.61
CA ALA A 198 -4.37 31.90 23.22
C ALA A 198 -4.06 32.79 24.44
N GLY A 199 -3.07 32.41 25.24
CA GLY A 199 -2.53 33.21 26.35
C GLY A 199 -1.86 34.51 25.88
N ALA A 200 -1.12 34.46 24.77
CA ALA A 200 -0.48 35.62 24.16
C ALA A 200 -1.51 36.65 23.65
N VAL A 201 -2.59 36.19 23.00
CA VAL A 201 -3.68 37.05 22.51
C VAL A 201 -4.41 37.74 23.67
N THR A 202 -4.72 37.00 24.75
CA THR A 202 -5.36 37.58 25.94
C THR A 202 -4.43 38.53 26.69
N GLY A 203 -3.12 38.24 26.79
CA GLY A 203 -2.12 39.13 27.38
C GLY A 203 -1.97 40.45 26.61
N LEU A 204 -1.93 40.40 25.27
CA LEU A 204 -1.93 41.61 24.43
C LEU A 204 -3.21 42.44 24.59
N ALA A 205 -4.38 41.79 24.69
CA ALA A 205 -5.65 42.48 24.92
C ALA A 205 -5.70 43.19 26.28
N ILE A 206 -5.21 42.55 27.35
CA ILE A 206 -5.11 43.14 28.69
C ILE A 206 -4.09 44.30 28.70
N GLY A 207 -2.94 44.12 28.05
CA GLY A 207 -1.91 45.18 27.92
C GLY A 207 -2.44 46.40 27.17
N ALA A 208 -3.17 46.20 26.07
CA ALA A 208 -3.84 47.27 25.34
C ALA A 208 -4.91 47.98 26.18
N ALA A 209 -5.70 47.23 26.95
CA ALA A 209 -6.72 47.79 27.85
C ALA A 209 -6.09 48.62 29.00
N LEU A 210 -5.00 48.14 29.62
CA LEU A 210 -4.26 48.86 30.66
C LEU A 210 -3.58 50.12 30.11
N ALA A 211 -2.97 50.05 28.93
CA ALA A 211 -2.39 51.21 28.25
C ALA A 211 -3.46 52.29 27.97
N ALA A 212 -4.64 51.88 27.51
CA ALA A 212 -5.78 52.78 27.31
C ALA A 212 -6.27 53.40 28.63
N LEU A 213 -6.30 52.63 29.71
CA LEU A 213 -6.74 53.09 31.04
C LEU A 213 -5.74 54.09 31.67
N VAL A 214 -4.44 53.84 31.52
CA VAL A 214 -3.37 54.77 31.97
C VAL A 214 -3.40 56.07 31.17
N ALA A 215 -3.59 55.99 29.85
CA ALA A 215 -3.76 57.17 29.00
C ALA A 215 -5.00 57.99 29.40
N ALA A 216 -6.12 57.32 29.68
CA ALA A 216 -7.35 57.96 30.14
C ALA A 216 -7.20 58.61 31.54
N LEU A 217 -6.52 57.94 32.47
CA LEU A 217 -6.27 58.45 33.82
C LEU A 217 -5.32 59.67 33.82
N ALA A 218 -4.28 59.63 32.99
CA ALA A 218 -3.37 60.76 32.78
C ALA A 218 -4.12 61.99 32.21
N ALA A 219 -4.98 61.77 31.21
CA ALA A 219 -5.83 62.82 30.65
C ALA A 219 -6.81 63.40 31.69
N PHE A 220 -7.39 62.56 32.55
CA PHE A 220 -8.33 62.97 33.60
C PHE A 220 -7.69 63.84 34.69
N LEU A 221 -6.48 63.49 35.14
CA LEU A 221 -5.75 64.24 36.18
C LEU A 221 -5.33 65.64 35.70
N VAL A 222 -4.88 65.75 34.45
CA VAL A 222 -4.54 67.04 33.81
C VAL A 222 -5.80 67.90 33.61
N GLY A 223 -6.94 67.28 33.28
CA GLY A 223 -8.23 67.95 33.14
C GLY A 223 -8.74 68.56 34.47
N ARG A 224 -8.65 67.81 35.58
CA ARG A 224 -9.22 68.25 36.88
C ARG A 224 -8.51 69.47 37.48
N GLY A 225 -7.20 69.62 37.28
CA GLY A 225 -6.42 70.79 37.74
C GLY A 225 -6.69 72.07 36.93
N THR A 226 -7.02 71.91 35.65
CA THR A 226 -7.28 73.01 34.73
C THR A 226 -8.70 73.57 34.90
N VAL A 227 -9.71 72.69 35.12
CA VAL A 227 -11.13 73.08 35.27
C VAL A 227 -11.43 73.90 36.53
N ARG A 228 -10.73 73.66 37.66
CA ARG A 228 -10.92 74.46 38.90
C ARG A 228 -10.46 75.91 38.72
N SER A 229 -9.39 76.12 37.94
CA SER A 229 -8.81 77.45 37.69
C SER A 229 -9.66 78.27 36.71
N ILE A 230 -10.37 77.60 35.79
CA ILE A 230 -11.31 78.23 34.86
C ILE A 230 -12.59 78.72 35.59
N ARG A 231 -13.05 78.02 36.64
CA ARG A 231 -14.22 78.45 37.45
C ARG A 231 -13.99 79.75 38.23
N GLU A 232 -12.76 80.01 38.69
CA GLU A 232 -12.38 81.25 39.40
C GLU A 232 -12.38 82.46 38.43
N ILE A 233 -11.92 82.26 37.19
CA ILE A 233 -11.96 83.29 36.13
C ILE A 233 -13.40 83.50 35.63
N ALA A 234 -14.18 82.43 35.42
CA ALA A 234 -15.57 82.51 34.99
C ALA A 234 -16.50 83.21 36.00
N ALA A 235 -16.22 83.11 37.30
CA ALA A 235 -16.96 83.85 38.34
C ALA A 235 -16.69 85.37 38.27
N ALA A 236 -15.47 85.78 37.92
CA ALA A 236 -15.14 87.19 37.68
C ALA A 236 -15.74 87.72 36.37
N THR A 237 -15.76 86.91 35.30
CA THR A 237 -16.39 87.26 34.02
C THR A 237 -17.92 87.38 34.12
N ARG A 238 -18.59 86.57 34.95
CA ARG A 238 -20.05 86.68 35.17
C ARG A 238 -20.44 88.00 35.85
N ARG A 239 -19.68 88.44 36.85
CA ARG A 239 -19.92 89.73 37.51
C ARG A 239 -19.78 90.91 36.54
N LEU A 240 -18.83 90.82 35.61
CA LEU A 240 -18.63 91.83 34.56
C LEU A 240 -19.73 91.78 33.47
N ALA A 241 -20.30 90.60 33.18
CA ALA A 241 -21.41 90.41 32.26
C ALA A 241 -22.78 90.85 32.83
N ASP A 242 -22.95 90.81 34.16
CA ASP A 242 -24.15 91.27 34.88
C ASP A 242 -24.18 92.80 35.09
N GLY A 243 -23.24 93.55 34.49
CA GLY A 243 -23.21 95.02 34.47
C GLY A 243 -22.46 95.69 35.63
N ASP A 244 -21.80 94.91 36.50
CA ASP A 244 -20.99 95.45 37.60
C ASP A 244 -19.60 95.87 37.10
N LEU A 245 -19.42 97.17 36.84
CA LEU A 245 -18.16 97.77 36.37
C LEU A 245 -17.14 98.04 37.49
N ALA A 246 -17.40 97.63 38.73
CA ALA A 246 -16.50 97.86 39.87
C ALA A 246 -15.47 96.73 40.09
N THR A 247 -15.50 95.65 39.30
CA THR A 247 -14.56 94.52 39.43
C THR A 247 -13.13 94.90 39.03
N ASN A 248 -12.18 94.76 39.96
CA ASN A 248 -10.76 95.03 39.73
C ASN A 248 -10.01 93.78 39.18
N PRO A 249 -9.58 93.74 37.90
CA PRO A 249 -8.98 92.56 37.26
C PRO A 249 -7.57 92.19 37.76
N ASP A 250 -6.89 93.07 38.51
CA ASP A 250 -5.48 92.89 38.91
C ASP A 250 -5.26 91.76 39.93
N SER A 251 -6.31 91.31 40.63
CA SER A 251 -6.23 90.21 41.61
C SER A 251 -6.09 88.80 40.99
N LEU A 252 -6.11 88.69 39.66
CA LEU A 252 -6.09 87.45 38.88
C LEU A 252 -4.78 87.23 38.11
N ALA A 253 -3.68 87.91 38.47
CA ALA A 253 -2.41 87.84 37.76
C ALA A 253 -1.83 86.41 37.68
N ARG A 254 -1.44 85.99 36.46
CA ARG A 254 -0.87 84.66 36.16
C ARG A 254 0.30 84.77 35.17
N GLY A 255 1.10 83.70 35.08
CA GLY A 255 2.26 83.58 34.17
C GLY A 255 2.15 82.48 33.11
N ASP A 256 0.97 81.85 32.98
CA ASP A 256 0.62 80.90 31.91
C ASP A 256 -0.17 81.61 30.80
N GLU A 257 -0.59 80.89 29.77
CA GLU A 257 -1.34 81.43 28.62
C GLU A 257 -2.72 82.01 29.00
N LEU A 258 -3.19 81.85 30.24
CA LEU A 258 -4.39 82.51 30.78
C LEU A 258 -4.13 83.95 31.25
N LYS A 259 -2.87 84.39 31.30
CA LYS A 259 -2.49 85.80 31.47
C LYS A 259 -3.17 86.69 30.42
N ASP A 260 -3.28 86.20 29.19
CA ASP A 260 -3.90 86.95 28.09
C ASP A 260 -5.43 87.01 28.23
N VAL A 261 -6.08 86.05 28.92
CA VAL A 261 -7.53 86.05 29.22
C VAL A 261 -7.87 87.06 30.32
N VAL A 262 -7.02 87.21 31.33
CA VAL A 262 -7.13 88.26 32.36
C VAL A 262 -6.86 89.65 31.76
N SER A 263 -5.90 89.74 30.83
CA SER A 263 -5.66 90.95 30.04
C SER A 263 -6.82 91.26 29.07
N SER A 264 -7.50 90.23 28.58
CA SER A 264 -8.68 90.35 27.71
C SER A 264 -9.96 90.75 28.44
N LEU A 265 -10.05 90.61 29.78
CA LEU A 265 -11.16 91.18 30.57
C LEU A 265 -11.15 92.72 30.57
N VAL A 266 -9.96 93.32 30.42
CA VAL A 266 -9.78 94.77 30.21
C VAL A 266 -10.19 95.18 28.79
N VAL A 267 -9.96 94.31 27.80
CA VAL A 267 -10.32 94.51 26.38
C VAL A 267 -11.79 94.13 26.09
N PHE A 268 -12.43 93.27 26.89
CA PHE A 268 -13.84 92.88 26.76
C PHE A 268 -14.80 94.00 27.17
N LYS A 269 -14.36 94.89 28.08
CA LYS A 269 -14.99 96.20 28.31
C LYS A 269 -14.99 97.05 27.02
N GLN A 270 -14.01 96.85 26.14
CA GLN A 270 -13.81 97.61 24.91
C GLN A 270 -14.45 96.94 23.67
N ASN A 271 -14.50 95.61 23.60
CA ASN A 271 -14.98 94.83 22.44
C ASN A 271 -16.47 94.41 22.49
N LEU A 272 -17.23 94.86 23.50
CA LEU A 272 -18.69 94.95 23.39
C LEU A 272 -19.13 95.98 22.32
N GLN A 273 -18.17 96.77 21.81
CA GLN A 273 -18.28 97.51 20.58
C GLN A 273 -17.65 96.69 19.44
N ASP A 274 -18.52 96.00 18.71
CA ASP A 274 -18.48 95.91 17.25
C ASP A 274 -17.55 94.89 16.56
N ASN A 275 -18.19 93.79 16.12
CA ASN A 275 -18.22 93.36 14.72
C ASN A 275 -17.09 92.53 14.06
N ALA A 276 -16.18 91.86 14.79
CA ALA A 276 -15.15 91.01 14.15
C ALA A 276 -15.36 89.48 14.20
N ASP A 277 -16.31 88.99 15.01
CA ASP A 277 -16.45 87.54 15.33
C ASP A 277 -17.15 86.70 14.26
N LEU A 278 -17.70 87.33 13.21
CA LEU A 278 -18.44 86.62 12.17
C LEU A 278 -17.50 85.96 11.13
N ALA A 279 -16.34 86.56 10.84
CA ALA A 279 -15.43 86.09 9.78
C ALA A 279 -14.52 84.90 10.18
N ALA A 280 -14.31 84.67 11.48
CA ALA A 280 -13.46 83.57 11.97
C ALA A 280 -14.19 82.21 12.05
N ARG A 281 -15.53 82.23 12.19
CA ARG A 281 -16.36 81.02 12.27
C ARG A 281 -16.53 80.34 10.90
N GLU A 282 -16.55 81.11 9.82
CA GLU A 282 -16.66 80.56 8.46
C GLU A 282 -15.39 79.84 7.99
N ARG A 283 -14.18 80.33 8.33
CA ARG A 283 -12.92 79.68 7.91
C ARG A 283 -12.69 78.33 8.58
N ALA A 284 -12.97 78.23 9.89
CA ALA A 284 -12.79 76.98 10.64
C ALA A 284 -13.81 75.88 10.26
N ASP A 285 -15.00 76.25 9.78
CA ASP A 285 -15.99 75.28 9.30
C ASP A 285 -15.64 74.76 7.90
N ASN A 286 -15.07 75.62 7.03
CA ASN A 286 -14.63 75.21 5.69
C ASN A 286 -13.43 74.25 5.73
N GLU A 287 -12.44 74.50 6.60
CA GLU A 287 -11.29 73.60 6.79
C GLU A 287 -11.69 72.21 7.30
N ARG A 288 -12.71 72.13 8.17
CA ARG A 288 -13.25 70.84 8.65
C ARG A 288 -14.00 70.09 7.56
N ARG A 289 -14.75 70.79 6.70
CA ARG A 289 -15.42 70.18 5.54
C ARG A 289 -14.40 69.66 4.54
N GLU A 290 -13.34 70.42 4.24
CA GLU A 290 -12.26 69.97 3.34
C GLU A 290 -11.45 68.79 3.91
N ALA A 291 -11.17 68.77 5.21
CA ALA A 291 -10.50 67.63 5.85
C ALA A 291 -11.38 66.37 5.82
N ARG A 292 -12.69 66.51 6.06
CA ARG A 292 -13.65 65.41 5.97
C ARG A 292 -13.82 64.91 4.53
N ALA A 293 -13.89 65.80 3.55
CA ALA A 293 -13.95 65.44 2.13
C ALA A 293 -12.73 64.61 1.71
N ARG A 294 -11.51 65.05 2.07
CA ARG A 294 -10.27 64.30 1.80
C ARG A 294 -10.22 62.93 2.48
N ALA A 295 -10.73 62.82 3.71
CA ALA A 295 -10.77 61.55 4.43
C ALA A 295 -11.76 60.56 3.79
N VAL A 296 -12.93 61.04 3.36
CA VAL A 296 -13.92 60.22 2.64
C VAL A 296 -13.36 59.77 1.29
N ASP A 297 -12.73 60.67 0.53
CA ASP A 297 -12.14 60.35 -0.78
C ASP A 297 -11.04 59.28 -0.66
N ALA A 298 -10.18 59.38 0.36
CA ALA A 298 -9.18 58.34 0.66
C ALA A 298 -9.81 57.00 1.06
N MET A 299 -10.90 56.99 1.82
CA MET A 299 -11.64 55.77 2.15
C MET A 299 -12.29 55.13 0.92
N VAL A 300 -12.85 55.94 0.02
CA VAL A 300 -13.48 55.50 -1.24
C VAL A 300 -12.44 54.87 -2.18
N VAL A 301 -11.27 55.49 -2.32
CA VAL A 301 -10.16 54.95 -3.11
C VAL A 301 -9.67 53.62 -2.55
N ARG A 302 -9.51 53.51 -1.23
CA ARG A 302 -9.09 52.26 -0.58
C ARG A 302 -10.14 51.17 -0.74
N PHE A 303 -11.42 51.48 -0.49
CA PHE A 303 -12.53 50.54 -0.65
C PHE A 303 -12.64 50.02 -2.09
N LYS A 304 -12.45 50.89 -3.10
CA LYS A 304 -12.39 50.51 -4.51
C LYS A 304 -11.26 49.51 -4.76
N ALA A 305 -10.04 49.82 -4.30
CA ALA A 305 -8.88 48.96 -4.52
C ALA A 305 -9.05 47.59 -3.86
N GLU A 306 -9.48 47.54 -2.59
CA GLU A 306 -9.70 46.31 -1.85
C GLU A 306 -10.84 45.47 -2.46
N SER A 307 -11.98 46.09 -2.79
CA SER A 307 -13.13 45.38 -3.38
C SER A 307 -12.81 44.85 -4.77
N SER A 308 -12.15 45.62 -5.62
CA SER A 308 -11.72 45.17 -6.95
C SER A 308 -10.73 44.02 -6.85
N ALA A 309 -9.74 44.08 -5.95
CA ALA A 309 -8.78 42.99 -5.76
C ALA A 309 -9.46 41.68 -5.32
N VAL A 310 -10.41 41.75 -4.38
CA VAL A 310 -11.16 40.56 -3.94
C VAL A 310 -12.02 40.00 -5.08
N LEU A 311 -12.72 40.84 -5.83
CA LEU A 311 -13.59 40.41 -6.93
C LEU A 311 -12.79 39.82 -8.10
N GLU A 312 -11.62 40.37 -8.40
CA GLU A 312 -10.68 39.80 -9.38
C GLU A 312 -10.16 38.43 -8.91
N ALA A 313 -9.80 38.29 -7.63
CA ALA A 313 -9.37 37.00 -7.08
C ALA A 313 -10.50 35.94 -7.13
N VAL A 314 -11.73 36.29 -6.78
CA VAL A 314 -12.89 35.38 -6.87
C VAL A 314 -13.20 35.01 -8.32
N SER A 315 -13.10 35.97 -9.25
CA SER A 315 -13.26 35.70 -10.68
C SER A 315 -12.19 34.74 -11.20
N ALA A 316 -10.93 34.94 -10.82
CA ALA A 316 -9.83 34.05 -11.20
C ALA A 316 -10.03 32.64 -10.65
N ALA A 317 -10.37 32.51 -9.37
CA ALA A 317 -10.67 31.22 -8.74
C ALA A 317 -11.87 30.52 -9.40
N SER A 318 -12.89 31.26 -9.82
CA SER A 318 -14.06 30.69 -10.54
C SER A 318 -13.67 30.12 -11.91
N VAL A 319 -12.80 30.82 -12.65
CA VAL A 319 -12.27 30.33 -13.95
C VAL A 319 -11.44 29.07 -13.76
N GLU A 320 -10.60 29.04 -12.71
CA GLU A 320 -9.80 27.86 -12.37
C GLU A 320 -10.69 26.67 -12.01
N LEU A 321 -11.71 26.88 -11.15
CA LEU A 321 -12.68 25.85 -10.80
C LEU A 321 -13.45 25.32 -12.03
N GLU A 322 -13.85 26.19 -12.96
CA GLU A 322 -14.47 25.77 -14.22
C GLU A 322 -13.52 24.90 -15.06
N ALA A 323 -12.25 25.29 -15.17
CA ALA A 323 -11.25 24.50 -15.89
C ALA A 323 -11.03 23.13 -15.24
N THR A 324 -10.92 23.08 -13.90
CA THR A 324 -10.82 21.83 -13.14
C THR A 324 -12.05 20.95 -13.33
N ALA A 325 -13.26 21.52 -13.27
CA ALA A 325 -14.51 20.78 -13.48
C ALA A 325 -14.56 20.13 -14.86
N ARG A 326 -14.18 20.87 -15.91
CA ARG A 326 -14.13 20.38 -17.29
C ARG A 326 -13.11 19.25 -17.45
N ASN A 327 -11.95 19.38 -16.83
CA ASN A 327 -10.93 18.33 -16.84
C ASN A 327 -11.44 17.05 -16.14
N LEU A 328 -12.09 17.18 -14.98
CA LEU A 328 -12.69 16.04 -14.28
C LEU A 328 -13.79 15.36 -15.09
N LEU A 329 -14.62 16.13 -15.83
CA LEU A 329 -15.61 15.57 -16.74
C LEU A 329 -14.96 14.75 -17.86
N GLN A 330 -13.90 15.27 -18.47
CA GLN A 330 -13.17 14.53 -19.51
C GLN A 330 -12.55 13.24 -18.96
N ILE A 331 -11.95 13.29 -17.77
CA ILE A 331 -11.40 12.10 -17.10
C ILE A 331 -12.52 11.08 -16.82
N ALA A 332 -13.68 11.54 -16.37
CA ALA A 332 -14.84 10.66 -16.15
C ALA A 332 -15.31 10.00 -17.45
N GLU A 333 -15.44 10.74 -18.54
CA GLU A 333 -15.81 10.20 -19.87
C GLU A 333 -14.78 9.17 -20.37
N ASP A 334 -13.48 9.44 -20.20
CA ASP A 334 -12.41 8.51 -20.56
C ASP A 334 -12.46 7.24 -19.73
N ASN A 335 -12.67 7.36 -18.42
CA ASN A 335 -12.82 6.21 -17.51
C ASN A 335 -14.06 5.37 -17.82
N GLU A 336 -15.17 5.97 -18.24
CA GLU A 336 -16.38 5.21 -18.63
C GLU A 336 -16.15 4.41 -19.92
N ARG A 337 -15.45 4.99 -20.90
CA ARG A 337 -15.04 4.26 -22.12
C ARG A 337 -14.12 3.10 -21.79
N GLN A 338 -13.14 3.31 -20.91
CA GLN A 338 -12.23 2.25 -20.46
C GLN A 338 -12.97 1.16 -19.67
N SER A 339 -13.90 1.53 -18.80
CA SER A 339 -14.73 0.58 -18.04
C SER A 339 -15.57 -0.29 -18.98
N THR A 340 -16.18 0.30 -20.00
CA THR A 340 -16.93 -0.44 -21.02
C THR A 340 -16.04 -1.44 -21.77
N SER A 341 -14.83 -1.04 -22.15
CA SER A 341 -13.84 -1.92 -22.77
C SER A 341 -13.42 -3.06 -21.83
N ALA A 342 -13.19 -2.76 -20.55
CA ALA A 342 -12.82 -3.75 -19.55
C ALA A 342 -13.92 -4.80 -19.36
N VAL A 343 -15.20 -4.40 -19.31
CA VAL A 343 -16.34 -5.34 -19.25
C VAL A 343 -16.33 -6.29 -20.44
N HIS A 344 -16.03 -5.81 -21.65
CA HIS A 344 -15.93 -6.68 -22.83
C HIS A 344 -14.82 -7.73 -22.66
N SER A 345 -13.61 -7.32 -22.29
CA SER A 345 -12.48 -8.23 -22.08
C SER A 345 -12.73 -9.24 -20.95
N ILE A 346 -13.43 -8.83 -19.88
CA ILE A 346 -13.82 -9.72 -18.79
C ILE A 346 -14.82 -10.78 -19.28
N ARG A 347 -15.83 -10.39 -20.07
CA ARG A 347 -16.79 -11.35 -20.66
C ARG A 347 -16.13 -12.36 -21.59
N GLU A 348 -15.20 -11.90 -22.42
CA GLU A 348 -14.42 -12.77 -23.29
C GLU A 348 -13.56 -13.75 -22.47
N SER A 349 -12.91 -13.26 -21.41
CA SER A 349 -12.13 -14.10 -20.49
C SER A 349 -13.01 -15.14 -19.78
N ALA A 350 -14.19 -14.75 -19.30
CA ALA A 350 -15.14 -15.67 -18.68
C ALA A 350 -15.61 -16.77 -19.66
N SER A 351 -15.87 -16.41 -20.91
CA SER A 351 -16.17 -17.37 -21.98
C SER A 351 -15.03 -18.35 -22.20
N ASN A 352 -13.79 -17.87 -22.27
CA ASN A 352 -12.60 -18.72 -22.42
C ASN A 352 -12.42 -19.68 -21.24
N VAL A 353 -12.60 -19.19 -20.01
CA VAL A 353 -12.56 -20.02 -18.79
C VAL A 353 -13.65 -21.11 -18.85
N SER A 354 -14.87 -20.78 -19.28
CA SER A 354 -15.95 -21.77 -19.46
C SER A 354 -15.60 -22.84 -20.50
N ASN A 355 -14.92 -22.46 -21.59
CA ASN A 355 -14.49 -23.41 -22.61
C ASN A 355 -13.40 -24.36 -22.07
N VAL A 356 -12.45 -23.84 -21.30
CA VAL A 356 -11.42 -24.67 -20.66
C VAL A 356 -12.04 -25.60 -19.61
N ALA A 357 -13.07 -25.16 -18.89
CA ALA A 357 -13.83 -26.01 -17.95
C ALA A 357 -14.43 -27.22 -18.67
N ALA A 358 -15.16 -26.97 -19.77
CA ALA A 358 -15.77 -28.04 -20.57
C ALA A 358 -14.73 -29.01 -21.13
N ALA A 359 -13.62 -28.50 -21.67
CA ALA A 359 -12.52 -29.33 -22.15
C ALA A 359 -11.86 -30.16 -21.03
N SER A 360 -11.77 -29.62 -19.82
CA SER A 360 -11.23 -30.33 -18.66
C SER A 360 -12.14 -31.46 -18.18
N GLU A 361 -13.46 -31.26 -18.23
CA GLU A 361 -14.45 -32.31 -17.95
C GLU A 361 -14.37 -33.45 -18.98
N GLU A 362 -14.28 -33.11 -20.27
CA GLU A 362 -14.12 -34.09 -21.35
C GLU A 362 -12.80 -34.88 -21.22
N LEU A 363 -11.70 -34.20 -20.90
CA LEU A 363 -10.43 -34.86 -20.59
C LEU A 363 -10.54 -35.79 -19.37
N GLY A 364 -11.26 -35.37 -18.32
CA GLY A 364 -11.51 -36.20 -17.14
C GLY A 364 -12.24 -37.50 -17.49
N ALA A 365 -13.26 -37.42 -18.35
CA ALA A 365 -13.95 -38.60 -18.86
C ALA A 365 -13.03 -39.51 -19.69
N SER A 366 -12.25 -38.92 -20.61
CA SER A 366 -11.29 -39.66 -21.45
C SER A 366 -10.23 -40.40 -20.63
N ILE A 367 -9.68 -39.75 -19.59
CA ILE A 367 -8.72 -40.34 -18.65
C ILE A 367 -9.33 -41.57 -17.94
N GLY A 368 -10.57 -41.48 -17.48
CA GLY A 368 -11.27 -42.61 -16.83
C GLY A 368 -11.49 -43.80 -17.77
N GLU A 369 -11.78 -43.53 -19.05
CA GLU A 369 -11.93 -44.58 -20.06
C GLU A 369 -10.58 -45.26 -20.37
N ILE A 370 -9.49 -44.48 -20.48
CA ILE A 370 -8.14 -45.02 -20.69
C ILE A 370 -7.70 -45.88 -19.51
N ASP A 371 -7.96 -45.46 -18.26
CA ASP A 371 -7.64 -46.23 -17.05
C ASP A 371 -8.36 -47.60 -17.07
N THR A 372 -9.65 -47.59 -17.40
CA THR A 372 -10.47 -48.80 -17.54
C THR A 372 -9.91 -49.72 -18.63
N GLN A 373 -9.53 -49.16 -19.78
CA GLN A 373 -8.99 -49.92 -20.90
C GLN A 373 -7.60 -50.51 -20.61
N ALA A 374 -6.76 -49.78 -19.88
CA ALA A 374 -5.46 -50.26 -19.42
C ALA A 374 -5.60 -51.41 -18.41
N ALA A 375 -6.51 -51.28 -17.44
CA ALA A 375 -6.81 -52.33 -16.47
C ALA A 375 -7.35 -53.61 -17.15
N ASN A 376 -8.24 -53.46 -18.13
CA ASN A 376 -8.72 -54.59 -18.94
C ASN A 376 -7.58 -55.25 -19.74
N SER A 377 -6.67 -54.46 -20.31
CA SER A 377 -5.51 -54.98 -21.05
C SER A 377 -4.57 -55.78 -20.15
N ALA A 378 -4.31 -55.31 -18.93
CA ALA A 378 -3.52 -56.02 -17.93
C ALA A 378 -4.15 -57.37 -17.57
N LYS A 379 -5.48 -57.40 -17.36
CA LYS A 379 -6.22 -58.63 -17.05
C LYS A 379 -6.18 -59.66 -18.20
N ILE A 380 -6.27 -59.18 -19.45
CA ILE A 380 -6.13 -60.04 -20.64
C ILE A 380 -4.71 -60.59 -20.73
N ALA A 381 -3.69 -59.76 -20.50
CA ALA A 381 -2.29 -60.19 -20.49
C ALA A 381 -2.04 -61.26 -19.42
N GLU A 382 -2.51 -61.07 -18.19
CA GLU A 382 -2.41 -62.06 -17.11
C GLU A 382 -3.05 -63.41 -17.50
N SER A 383 -4.25 -63.36 -18.09
CA SER A 383 -4.94 -64.56 -18.59
C SER A 383 -4.14 -65.27 -19.69
N ALA A 384 -3.50 -64.51 -20.58
CA ALA A 384 -2.68 -65.06 -21.66
C ALA A 384 -1.38 -65.70 -21.14
N VAL A 385 -0.76 -65.16 -20.08
CA VAL A 385 0.39 -65.81 -19.42
C VAL A 385 0.01 -67.17 -18.85
N ILE A 386 -1.16 -67.27 -18.20
CA ILE A 386 -1.66 -68.53 -17.64
C ILE A 386 -1.85 -69.59 -18.75
N GLU A 387 -2.50 -69.22 -19.85
CA GLU A 387 -2.72 -70.15 -20.98
C GLU A 387 -1.43 -70.52 -21.71
N ALA A 388 -0.47 -69.59 -21.85
CA ALA A 388 0.85 -69.89 -22.38
C ALA A 388 1.59 -70.91 -21.50
N GLY A 389 1.53 -70.76 -20.17
CA GLY A 389 2.10 -71.72 -19.23
C GLY A 389 1.49 -73.12 -19.32
N ARG A 390 0.16 -73.22 -19.50
CA ARG A 390 -0.53 -74.50 -19.74
C ARG A 390 -0.09 -75.16 -21.05
N THR A 391 0.16 -74.36 -22.07
CA THR A 391 0.64 -74.84 -23.38
C THR A 391 2.08 -75.34 -23.29
N ASP A 392 2.95 -74.63 -22.58
CA ASP A 392 4.34 -75.03 -22.30
C ASP A 392 4.40 -76.39 -21.55
N GLU A 393 3.56 -76.56 -20.52
CA GLU A 393 3.44 -77.83 -19.81
C GLU A 393 3.00 -78.98 -20.75
N THR A 394 2.05 -78.71 -21.64
CA THR A 394 1.52 -79.71 -22.58
C THR A 394 2.58 -80.13 -23.59
N MET A 395 3.34 -79.18 -24.14
CA MET A 395 4.46 -79.48 -25.05
C MET A 395 5.60 -80.21 -24.35
N THR A 396 5.88 -79.86 -23.09
CA THR A 396 6.87 -80.59 -22.27
C THR A 396 6.45 -82.04 -22.03
N LYS A 397 5.16 -82.29 -21.76
CA LYS A 397 4.60 -83.64 -21.65
C LYS A 397 4.71 -84.41 -22.98
N LEU A 398 4.38 -83.77 -24.11
CA LEU A 398 4.51 -84.37 -25.44
C LEU A 398 5.95 -84.74 -25.79
N SER A 399 6.91 -83.83 -25.52
CA SER A 399 8.33 -84.07 -25.72
C SER A 399 8.82 -85.28 -24.92
N ARG A 400 8.41 -85.39 -23.65
CA ARG A 400 8.71 -86.56 -22.80
C ARG A 400 8.10 -87.85 -23.35
N SER A 401 6.86 -87.82 -23.81
CA SER A 401 6.21 -88.97 -24.45
C SER A 401 6.94 -89.41 -25.72
N ALA A 402 7.39 -88.46 -26.54
CA ALA A 402 8.18 -88.77 -27.74
C ALA A 402 9.54 -89.38 -27.38
N THR A 403 10.21 -88.94 -26.30
CA THR A 403 11.43 -89.59 -25.78
C THR A 403 11.17 -91.03 -25.38
N MET A 404 10.12 -91.31 -24.60
CA MET A 404 9.78 -92.67 -24.19
C MET A 404 9.44 -93.57 -25.39
N ILE A 405 8.75 -93.04 -26.42
CA ILE A 405 8.50 -93.80 -27.65
C ILE A 405 9.81 -94.09 -28.38
N GLY A 406 10.74 -93.14 -28.44
CA GLY A 406 12.08 -93.33 -29.01
C GLY A 406 12.83 -94.49 -28.35
N GLU A 407 12.83 -94.55 -27.01
CA GLU A 407 13.44 -95.66 -26.24
C GLU A 407 12.82 -97.02 -26.60
N VAL A 408 11.49 -97.08 -26.79
CA VAL A 408 10.80 -98.30 -27.21
C VAL A 408 11.18 -98.69 -28.65
N VAL A 409 11.28 -97.72 -29.56
CA VAL A 409 11.68 -97.96 -30.95
C VAL A 409 13.12 -98.50 -31.03
N ASP A 410 14.04 -97.95 -30.22
CA ASP A 410 15.41 -98.43 -30.13
C ASP A 410 15.49 -99.88 -29.63
N LEU A 411 14.65 -100.24 -28.65
CA LEU A 411 14.52 -101.64 -28.20
C LEU A 411 14.00 -102.55 -29.31
N ILE A 412 12.99 -102.12 -30.09
CA ILE A 412 12.45 -102.91 -31.20
C ILE A 412 13.50 -103.08 -32.31
N THR A 413 14.27 -102.03 -32.64
CA THR A 413 15.39 -102.15 -33.59
C THR A 413 16.41 -103.18 -33.10
N ALA A 414 16.79 -103.14 -31.81
CA ALA A 414 17.72 -104.13 -31.24
C ALA A 414 17.17 -105.56 -31.31
N ILE A 415 15.87 -105.77 -31.07
CA ILE A 415 15.21 -107.07 -31.22
C ILE A 415 15.21 -107.52 -32.69
N ALA A 416 14.93 -106.61 -33.63
CA ALA A 416 14.95 -106.91 -35.07
C ALA A 416 16.35 -107.31 -35.54
N ASP A 417 17.39 -106.59 -35.11
CA ASP A 417 18.78 -106.90 -35.41
C ASP A 417 19.20 -108.27 -34.83
N GLN A 418 18.82 -108.55 -33.59
CA GLN A 418 19.05 -109.85 -32.96
C GLN A 418 18.31 -110.97 -33.70
N THR A 419 17.07 -110.73 -34.13
CA THR A 419 16.26 -111.69 -34.89
C THR A 419 16.85 -111.96 -36.27
N ASN A 420 17.35 -110.92 -36.95
CA ASN A 420 18.07 -111.03 -38.22
C ASN A 420 19.35 -111.88 -38.07
N LEU A 421 20.11 -111.68 -36.98
CA LEU A 421 21.28 -112.49 -36.65
C LEU A 421 20.93 -113.96 -36.38
N LEU A 422 19.87 -114.21 -35.60
CA LEU A 422 19.38 -115.57 -35.33
C LEU A 422 18.89 -116.26 -36.60
N ALA A 423 18.15 -115.56 -37.45
CA ALA A 423 17.65 -116.06 -38.73
C ALA A 423 18.79 -116.33 -39.72
N LEU A 424 19.84 -115.50 -39.72
CA LEU A 424 21.05 -115.73 -40.49
C LEU A 424 21.77 -117.01 -40.04
N ASN A 425 21.96 -117.19 -38.73
CA ASN A 425 22.56 -118.41 -38.17
C ASN A 425 21.73 -119.66 -38.52
N ALA A 426 20.40 -119.57 -38.45
CA ALA A 426 19.49 -120.65 -38.85
C ALA A 426 19.58 -120.94 -40.36
N THR A 427 19.72 -119.92 -41.20
CA THR A 427 19.91 -120.09 -42.66
C THR A 427 21.23 -120.81 -42.95
N ILE A 428 22.30 -120.48 -42.24
CA ILE A 428 23.62 -121.15 -42.36
C ILE A 428 23.49 -122.63 -41.97
N GLU A 429 22.87 -122.93 -40.83
CA GLU A 429 22.74 -124.31 -40.36
C GLU A 429 21.79 -125.14 -41.23
N ALA A 430 20.73 -124.53 -41.77
CA ALA A 430 19.84 -125.16 -42.75
C ALA A 430 20.56 -125.47 -44.07
N ALA A 431 21.46 -124.60 -44.54
CA ALA A 431 22.32 -124.86 -45.70
C ALA A 431 23.31 -126.00 -45.42
N ARG A 432 23.80 -126.11 -44.18
CA ARG A 432 24.71 -127.17 -43.73
C ARG A 432 24.06 -128.56 -43.69
N ALA A 433 22.75 -128.62 -43.43
CA ALA A 433 21.96 -129.85 -43.42
C ALA A 433 21.59 -130.38 -44.82
N GLY A 434 21.95 -129.67 -45.90
CA GLY A 434 21.69 -130.10 -47.28
C GLY A 434 20.20 -130.21 -47.63
N ASP A 435 19.81 -131.28 -48.35
CA ASP A 435 18.42 -131.47 -48.81
C ASP A 435 17.40 -131.61 -47.67
N ALA A 436 17.82 -132.10 -46.49
CA ALA A 436 16.95 -132.23 -45.31
C ALA A 436 16.60 -130.86 -44.68
N GLY A 437 17.41 -129.81 -44.93
CA GLY A 437 17.25 -128.47 -44.37
C GLY A 437 16.43 -127.50 -45.21
N ARG A 438 16.00 -127.87 -46.43
CA ARG A 438 15.34 -126.95 -47.39
C ARG A 438 14.13 -126.21 -46.82
N GLY A 439 13.25 -126.91 -46.10
CA GLY A 439 12.06 -126.29 -45.48
C GLY A 439 12.44 -125.28 -44.39
N PHE A 440 13.45 -125.60 -43.57
CA PHE A 440 14.00 -124.70 -42.57
C PHE A 440 14.69 -123.48 -43.18
N ALA A 441 15.40 -123.66 -44.30
CA ALA A 441 16.06 -122.56 -45.00
C ALA A 441 15.06 -121.51 -45.52
N VAL A 442 13.90 -121.95 -46.03
CA VAL A 442 12.83 -121.03 -46.48
C VAL A 442 12.27 -120.22 -45.31
N VAL A 443 11.94 -120.87 -44.19
CA VAL A 443 11.44 -120.19 -42.99
C VAL A 443 12.49 -119.22 -42.43
N ALA A 444 13.75 -119.64 -42.33
CA ALA A 444 14.83 -118.78 -41.85
C ALA A 444 15.04 -117.55 -42.76
N SER A 445 14.96 -117.72 -44.08
CA SER A 445 15.02 -116.59 -45.03
C SER A 445 13.83 -115.65 -44.90
N GLU A 446 12.62 -116.17 -44.65
CA GLU A 446 11.42 -115.36 -44.45
C GLU A 446 11.51 -114.55 -43.14
N VAL A 447 11.93 -115.19 -42.04
CA VAL A 447 12.17 -114.51 -40.76
C VAL A 447 13.25 -113.44 -40.91
N LYS A 448 14.32 -113.71 -41.67
CA LYS A 448 15.37 -112.74 -41.96
C LYS A 448 14.83 -111.52 -42.72
N ASN A 449 14.04 -111.73 -43.77
CA ASN A 449 13.38 -110.64 -44.52
C ASN A 449 12.45 -109.83 -43.62
N LEU A 450 11.64 -110.49 -42.78
CA LEU A 450 10.72 -109.83 -41.87
C LEU A 450 11.46 -108.98 -40.82
N ALA A 451 12.60 -109.48 -40.31
CA ALA A 451 13.46 -108.74 -39.39
C ALA A 451 14.08 -107.50 -40.07
N GLN A 452 14.55 -107.61 -41.31
CA GLN A 452 15.05 -106.46 -42.09
C GLN A 452 13.96 -105.42 -42.38
N GLN A 453 12.74 -105.86 -42.74
CA GLN A 453 11.60 -104.96 -42.90
C GLN A 453 11.24 -104.26 -41.58
N THR A 454 11.28 -104.98 -40.46
CA THR A 454 11.02 -104.42 -39.13
C THR A 454 12.07 -103.37 -38.77
N ALA A 455 13.36 -103.66 -38.98
CA ALA A 455 14.45 -102.70 -38.73
C ALA A 455 14.27 -101.42 -39.56
N LYS A 456 13.96 -101.56 -40.86
CA LYS A 456 13.67 -100.42 -41.74
C LYS A 456 12.46 -99.61 -41.26
N ALA A 457 11.36 -100.27 -40.91
CA ALA A 457 10.17 -99.60 -40.39
C ALA A 457 10.46 -98.86 -39.07
N THR A 458 11.25 -99.44 -38.17
CA THR A 458 11.65 -98.75 -36.94
C THR A 458 12.54 -97.55 -37.19
N ASP A 459 13.39 -97.56 -38.23
CA ASP A 459 14.23 -96.41 -38.58
C ASP A 459 13.41 -95.24 -39.15
N GLU A 460 12.38 -95.55 -39.96
CA GLU A 460 11.39 -94.57 -40.40
C GLU A 460 10.62 -93.97 -39.22
N ILE A 461 10.19 -94.79 -38.25
CA ILE A 461 9.53 -94.32 -37.02
C ILE A 461 10.49 -93.46 -36.19
N ARG A 462 11.76 -93.86 -36.03
CA ARG A 462 12.79 -93.07 -35.31
C ARG A 462 12.92 -91.67 -35.92
N THR A 463 12.94 -91.57 -37.25
CA THR A 463 12.96 -90.28 -37.96
C THR A 463 11.74 -89.43 -37.60
N ARG A 464 10.54 -90.00 -37.60
CA ARG A 464 9.30 -89.29 -37.19
C ARG A 464 9.32 -88.85 -35.73
N ILE A 465 9.86 -89.65 -34.83
CA ILE A 465 9.99 -89.27 -33.41
C ILE A 465 10.95 -88.10 -33.24
N ASN A 466 12.08 -88.09 -33.96
CA ASN A 466 13.02 -86.97 -33.94
C ASN A 466 12.37 -85.68 -34.49
N GLU A 467 11.58 -85.78 -35.56
CA GLU A 467 10.79 -84.65 -36.09
C GLU A 467 9.81 -84.12 -35.04
N ILE A 468 9.09 -84.99 -34.33
CA ILE A 468 8.16 -84.60 -33.25
C ILE A 468 8.90 -83.92 -32.09
N GLN A 469 10.05 -84.45 -31.67
CA GLN A 469 10.86 -83.87 -30.61
C GLN A 469 11.38 -82.47 -31.00
N SER A 470 11.88 -82.32 -32.22
CA SER A 470 12.34 -81.03 -32.74
C SER A 470 11.19 -80.02 -32.78
N ALA A 471 10.05 -80.39 -33.38
CA ALA A 471 8.88 -79.52 -33.47
C ALA A 471 8.33 -79.13 -32.08
N SER A 472 8.37 -80.04 -31.11
CA SER A 472 7.98 -79.75 -29.73
C SER A 472 8.91 -78.74 -29.06
N LYS A 473 10.23 -78.87 -29.28
CA LYS A 473 11.22 -77.92 -28.76
C LYS A 473 11.06 -76.53 -29.38
N ASP A 474 10.90 -76.46 -30.69
CA ASP A 474 10.68 -75.20 -31.41
C ASP A 474 9.38 -74.52 -30.92
N SER A 475 8.34 -75.31 -30.65
CA SER A 475 7.08 -74.82 -30.08
C SER A 475 7.26 -74.24 -28.67
N VAL A 476 8.02 -74.91 -27.80
CA VAL A 476 8.35 -74.40 -26.45
C VAL A 476 9.10 -73.07 -26.52
N ASP A 477 10.09 -72.95 -27.40
CA ASP A 477 10.87 -71.73 -27.55
C ASP A 477 10.02 -70.57 -28.11
N ALA A 478 9.08 -70.86 -29.01
CA ALA A 478 8.09 -69.90 -29.49
C ALA A 478 7.14 -69.45 -28.36
N ILE A 479 6.61 -70.38 -27.55
CA ILE A 479 5.73 -70.08 -26.40
C ILE A 479 6.44 -69.20 -25.37
N ARG A 480 7.71 -69.46 -25.07
CA ARG A 480 8.52 -68.62 -24.16
C ARG A 480 8.73 -67.21 -24.70
N THR A 481 8.86 -67.06 -26.02
CA THR A 481 8.97 -65.75 -26.65
C THR A 481 7.64 -64.99 -26.61
N VAL A 482 6.52 -65.67 -26.81
CA VAL A 482 5.18 -65.11 -26.63
C VAL A 482 4.97 -64.67 -25.18
N THR A 483 5.35 -65.50 -24.21
CA THR A 483 5.25 -65.19 -22.77
C THR A 483 6.00 -63.91 -22.41
N ARG A 484 7.27 -63.77 -22.82
CA ARG A 484 8.05 -62.53 -22.62
C ARG A 484 7.41 -61.30 -23.25
N THR A 485 6.73 -61.48 -24.39
CA THR A 485 6.03 -60.37 -25.06
C THR A 485 4.81 -59.94 -24.26
N ILE A 486 4.06 -60.89 -23.72
CA ILE A 486 2.89 -60.64 -22.87
C ILE A 486 3.31 -59.98 -21.54
N GLU A 487 4.42 -60.41 -20.93
CA GLU A 487 4.97 -59.76 -19.74
C GLU A 487 5.29 -58.28 -19.98
N LYS A 488 5.93 -57.96 -21.12
CA LYS A 488 6.17 -56.57 -21.53
C LYS A 488 4.87 -55.79 -21.76
N MET A 489 3.83 -56.42 -22.32
CA MET A 489 2.52 -55.79 -22.45
C MET A 489 1.91 -55.44 -21.10
N ASN A 490 2.05 -56.33 -20.10
CA ASN A 490 1.57 -56.07 -18.74
C ASN A 490 2.33 -54.91 -18.08
N GLU A 491 3.65 -54.85 -18.25
CA GLU A 491 4.49 -53.74 -17.77
C GLU A 491 4.07 -52.39 -18.40
N ILE A 492 3.81 -52.38 -19.71
CA ILE A 492 3.31 -51.19 -20.43
C ILE A 492 1.95 -50.76 -19.89
N ALA A 493 1.02 -51.70 -19.67
CA ALA A 493 -0.31 -51.39 -19.13
C ALA A 493 -0.24 -50.79 -17.71
N ALA A 494 0.68 -51.29 -16.87
CA ALA A 494 0.96 -50.71 -15.55
C ALA A 494 1.54 -49.29 -15.67
N GLY A 495 2.46 -49.06 -16.61
CA GLY A 495 3.02 -47.74 -16.91
C GLY A 495 1.97 -46.74 -17.39
N ILE A 496 1.06 -47.16 -18.28
CA ILE A 496 -0.08 -46.36 -18.73
C ILE A 496 -0.95 -45.98 -17.54
N SER A 497 -1.32 -46.95 -16.68
CA SER A 497 -2.16 -46.67 -15.51
C SER A 497 -1.51 -45.65 -14.55
N ALA A 498 -0.19 -45.72 -14.36
CA ALA A 498 0.55 -44.73 -13.57
C ALA A 498 0.52 -43.33 -14.22
N GLY A 499 0.74 -43.24 -15.53
CA GLY A 499 0.67 -41.98 -16.27
C GLY A 499 -0.73 -41.36 -16.28
N VAL A 500 -1.76 -42.19 -16.43
CA VAL A 500 -3.18 -41.78 -16.43
C VAL A 500 -3.61 -41.25 -15.06
N ARG A 501 -3.13 -41.84 -13.95
CA ARG A 501 -3.35 -41.27 -12.61
C ARG A 501 -2.74 -39.87 -12.47
N HIS A 502 -1.50 -39.69 -12.91
CA HIS A 502 -0.85 -38.38 -12.91
C HIS A 502 -1.60 -37.36 -13.78
N GLN A 503 -2.05 -37.76 -14.98
CA GLN A 503 -2.89 -36.91 -15.82
C GLN A 503 -4.20 -36.56 -15.13
N GLY A 504 -4.84 -37.51 -14.44
CA GLY A 504 -6.07 -37.28 -13.70
C GLY A 504 -5.90 -36.29 -12.53
N ASP A 505 -4.77 -36.33 -11.83
CA ASP A 505 -4.43 -35.34 -10.80
C ASP A 505 -4.23 -33.95 -11.41
N ALA A 506 -3.49 -33.85 -12.52
CA ALA A 506 -3.25 -32.58 -13.24
C ALA A 506 -4.56 -31.99 -13.79
N THR A 507 -5.43 -32.80 -14.40
CA THR A 507 -6.75 -32.35 -14.90
C THR A 507 -7.64 -31.86 -13.76
N ARG A 508 -7.62 -32.51 -12.59
CA ARG A 508 -8.32 -32.03 -11.39
C ARG A 508 -7.76 -30.70 -10.89
N GLU A 509 -6.46 -30.48 -11.00
CA GLU A 509 -5.83 -29.20 -10.67
C GLU A 509 -6.21 -28.09 -11.65
N ILE A 510 -6.22 -28.39 -12.95
CA ILE A 510 -6.71 -27.46 -13.98
C ILE A 510 -8.15 -27.07 -13.67
N ALA A 511 -9.04 -28.02 -13.37
CA ALA A 511 -10.44 -27.73 -13.03
C ALA A 511 -10.57 -26.80 -11.82
N ARG A 512 -9.75 -26.99 -10.76
CA ARG A 512 -9.70 -26.08 -9.61
C ARG A 512 -9.24 -24.68 -10.01
N ASN A 513 -8.18 -24.57 -10.81
CA ASN A 513 -7.65 -23.28 -11.28
C ASN A 513 -8.64 -22.53 -12.17
N VAL A 514 -9.37 -23.26 -13.03
CA VAL A 514 -10.44 -22.72 -13.87
C VAL A 514 -11.59 -22.16 -13.02
N SER A 515 -12.01 -22.86 -11.96
CA SER A 515 -13.04 -22.37 -11.03
C SER A 515 -12.61 -21.09 -10.30
N ALA A 516 -11.35 -21.02 -9.86
CA ALA A 516 -10.79 -19.82 -9.25
C ALA A 516 -10.70 -18.65 -10.25
N ALA A 517 -10.30 -18.92 -11.50
CA ALA A 517 -10.26 -17.93 -12.58
C ALA A 517 -11.66 -17.40 -12.91
N SER A 518 -12.69 -18.26 -12.93
CA SER A 518 -14.08 -17.85 -13.13
C SER A 518 -14.54 -16.91 -12.01
N SER A 519 -14.28 -17.27 -10.75
CA SER A 519 -14.62 -16.43 -9.60
C SER A 519 -13.90 -15.08 -9.65
N SER A 520 -12.65 -15.06 -10.14
CA SER A 520 -11.87 -13.83 -10.32
C SER A 520 -12.44 -12.95 -11.43
N ALA A 521 -12.91 -13.55 -12.54
CA ALA A 521 -13.58 -12.82 -13.63
C ALA A 521 -14.88 -12.16 -13.14
N ASP A 522 -15.68 -12.88 -12.34
CA ASP A 522 -16.90 -12.34 -11.73
C ASP A 522 -16.57 -11.17 -10.77
N GLY A 523 -15.55 -11.33 -9.93
CA GLY A 523 -15.07 -10.27 -9.04
C GLY A 523 -14.61 -9.03 -9.83
N ALA A 524 -13.85 -9.21 -10.91
CA ALA A 524 -13.43 -8.13 -11.79
C ALA A 524 -14.63 -7.41 -12.44
N ALA A 525 -15.64 -8.15 -12.89
CA ALA A 525 -16.86 -7.56 -13.44
C ALA A 525 -17.59 -6.68 -12.41
N GLN A 526 -17.65 -7.13 -11.16
CA GLN A 526 -18.25 -6.38 -10.07
C GLN A 526 -17.46 -5.11 -9.72
N PHE A 527 -16.12 -5.18 -9.71
CA PHE A 527 -15.28 -4.00 -9.52
C PHE A 527 -15.47 -2.96 -10.62
N VAL A 528 -15.56 -3.38 -11.89
CA VAL A 528 -15.81 -2.44 -13.00
C VAL A 528 -17.20 -1.82 -12.89
N ALA A 529 -18.21 -2.56 -12.44
CA ALA A 529 -19.53 -1.99 -12.19
C ALA A 529 -19.50 -0.89 -11.11
N GLN A 530 -18.78 -1.12 -10.01
CA GLN A 530 -18.57 -0.12 -8.94
C GLN A 530 -17.77 1.08 -9.45
N LEU A 531 -16.76 0.86 -10.30
CA LEU A 531 -16.00 1.92 -10.93
C LEU A 531 -16.90 2.81 -11.79
N SER A 532 -17.78 2.23 -12.61
CA SER A 532 -18.75 2.99 -13.39
C SER A 532 -19.71 3.81 -12.51
N ASP A 533 -20.11 3.31 -11.33
CA ASP A 533 -20.89 4.11 -10.37
C ASP A 533 -20.08 5.31 -9.83
N ALA A 534 -18.82 5.10 -9.46
CA ALA A 534 -17.93 6.16 -8.98
C ALA A 534 -17.65 7.22 -10.07
N VAL A 535 -17.49 6.78 -11.32
CA VAL A 535 -17.33 7.65 -12.49
C VAL A 535 -18.58 8.52 -12.69
N ARG A 536 -19.79 7.94 -12.64
CA ARG A 536 -21.06 8.70 -12.69
C ARG A 536 -21.17 9.73 -11.55
N SER A 537 -20.76 9.36 -10.34
CA SER A 537 -20.74 10.30 -9.21
C SER A 537 -19.77 11.46 -9.44
N THR A 538 -18.59 11.17 -10.00
CA THR A 538 -17.58 12.18 -10.36
C THR A 538 -18.10 13.12 -11.45
N GLU A 539 -18.77 12.57 -12.46
CA GLU A 539 -19.41 13.35 -13.53
C GLU A 539 -20.46 14.31 -12.94
N SER A 540 -21.36 13.81 -12.09
CA SER A 540 -22.39 14.62 -11.44
C SER A 540 -21.78 15.72 -10.55
N ALA A 541 -20.79 15.38 -9.71
CA ALA A 541 -20.12 16.36 -8.86
C ALA A 541 -19.40 17.44 -9.68
N SER A 542 -18.77 17.05 -10.79
CA SER A 542 -18.07 17.98 -11.68
C SER A 542 -19.03 18.90 -12.42
N ARG A 543 -20.20 18.40 -12.86
CA ARG A 543 -21.28 19.26 -13.42
C ARG A 543 -21.77 20.28 -12.39
N ASN A 544 -22.00 19.86 -11.15
CA ASN A 544 -22.40 20.77 -10.07
C ASN A 544 -21.32 21.83 -9.77
N LEU A 545 -20.04 21.44 -9.79
CA LEU A 545 -18.92 22.37 -9.61
C LEU A 545 -18.86 23.39 -10.75
N LEU A 546 -19.05 22.94 -12.00
CA LEU A 546 -19.09 23.79 -13.19
C LEU A 546 -20.21 24.82 -13.10
N ASP A 547 -21.41 24.38 -12.70
CA ASP A 547 -22.56 25.27 -12.50
C ASP A 547 -22.31 26.30 -11.39
N ALA A 548 -21.76 25.85 -10.25
CA ALA A 548 -21.44 26.71 -9.12
C ALA A 548 -20.35 27.75 -9.46
N ALA A 549 -19.29 27.34 -10.16
CA ALA A 549 -18.24 28.23 -10.64
C ALA A 549 -18.80 29.25 -11.65
N GLY A 550 -19.69 28.82 -12.55
CA GLY A 550 -20.39 29.68 -13.48
C GLY A 550 -21.28 30.72 -12.79
N ASP A 551 -22.02 30.33 -11.74
CA ASP A 551 -22.84 31.26 -10.94
C ASP A 551 -21.97 32.24 -10.14
N LEU A 552 -20.89 31.75 -9.52
CA LEU A 552 -19.94 32.60 -8.77
C LEU A 552 -19.28 33.65 -9.67
N SER A 553 -18.88 33.26 -10.88
CA SER A 553 -18.35 34.17 -11.91
C SER A 553 -19.36 35.27 -12.28
N LYS A 554 -20.61 34.90 -12.56
CA LYS A 554 -21.70 35.86 -12.87
C LYS A 554 -21.98 36.82 -11.71
N ARG A 555 -22.04 36.30 -10.47
CA ARG A 555 -22.27 37.12 -9.27
C ARG A 555 -21.12 38.07 -8.99
N SER A 556 -19.88 37.63 -9.20
CA SER A 556 -18.68 38.45 -9.01
C SER A 556 -18.64 39.59 -10.03
N ALA A 557 -18.98 39.32 -11.30
CA ALA A 557 -19.13 40.35 -12.32
C ALA A 557 -20.23 41.38 -11.97
N ALA A 558 -21.40 40.91 -11.53
CA ALA A 558 -22.51 41.78 -11.12
C ALA A 558 -22.17 42.65 -9.89
N MET A 559 -21.41 42.11 -8.93
CA MET A 559 -20.92 42.85 -7.77
C MET A 559 -19.89 43.90 -8.19
N ASN A 560 -18.96 43.56 -9.09
CA ASN A 560 -17.97 44.51 -9.61
C ASN A 560 -18.64 45.69 -10.32
N ASP A 561 -19.66 45.44 -11.14
CA ASP A 561 -20.45 46.48 -11.77
C ASP A 561 -21.22 47.34 -10.76
N SER A 562 -21.73 46.73 -9.69
CA SER A 562 -22.46 47.46 -8.65
C SER A 562 -21.52 48.34 -7.82
N VAL A 563 -20.32 47.87 -7.49
CA VAL A 563 -19.27 48.68 -6.83
C VAL A 563 -18.85 49.83 -7.75
N ARG A 564 -18.63 49.58 -9.05
CA ARG A 564 -18.29 50.63 -10.02
C ARG A 564 -19.38 51.71 -10.10
N ARG A 565 -20.66 51.30 -10.18
CA ARG A 565 -21.80 52.23 -10.19
C ARG A 565 -21.89 53.04 -8.90
N PHE A 566 -21.85 52.40 -7.75
CA PHE A 566 -21.86 53.08 -6.44
C PHE A 566 -20.76 54.14 -6.30
N LEU A 567 -19.54 53.82 -6.74
CA LEU A 567 -18.41 54.76 -6.69
C LEU A 567 -18.56 55.92 -7.67
N THR A 568 -19.20 55.69 -8.83
CA THR A 568 -19.49 56.73 -9.82
C THR A 568 -20.55 57.69 -9.28
N ASP A 569 -21.62 57.15 -8.71
CA ASP A 569 -22.71 57.93 -8.12
C ASP A 569 -22.22 58.76 -6.92
N LEU A 570 -21.35 58.17 -6.09
CA LEU A 570 -20.74 58.86 -4.95
C LEU A 570 -19.79 59.99 -5.37
N ALA A 571 -19.11 59.87 -6.51
CA ALA A 571 -18.25 60.92 -7.05
C ALA A 571 -19.03 62.07 -7.71
N ALA A 572 -20.29 61.82 -8.10
CA ALA A 572 -21.18 62.80 -8.71
C ALA A 572 -22.05 63.57 -7.70
N ALA A 573 -22.22 63.02 -6.49
CA ALA A 573 -22.95 63.61 -5.36
C ALA A 573 -22.05 64.51 -4.50
#